data_AF-A0A959S1Y8-F1
#
_entry.id   AF-A0A959S1Y8-F1
#
_cell.length_a   1.000
_cell.length_b   1.000
_cell.length_c   1.000
_cell.angle_alpha   90.00
_cell.angle_beta   90.00
_cell.angle_gamma   90.00
#
_symmetry.space_group_name_H-M   'P 1'
#
loop_
_entity.id
_entity.type
_entity.pdbx_description
1 polymer ?
#
loop_
_entity_poly.entity_id
_entity_poly.type
_entity_poly.pdbx_seq_one_letter_code
_entity_poly.pdbx_strand_id
1 'polypeptide(L)'
;MIFKFFFSFFLFVNIFTFAQNQVKSEVIKKTGLSYRTPLLKPKYPSYNLAETFVLTEKAKAGDPFAQHELGIRYILGVGVPIDSLRAAEWIGLAASKNLPAANFNYGIMLSNGIGVEWNPFKAFKNFKIAAESGMEQAQYIIGLMYTDNLIVNKNMITSVEWLKKSADKGFEEAKKVLDEFKKSGININEDSLETKEVEQTLPAAKTKSFTLEEYNLDFFDFKEDSLTVDEEKAYLNNILTSKNDELKKILNINTSELTNEIKDTSALGLVDFAANSGSPEALLISAKLLEQGIGIKRNLILAAANYLKAFRLGSFKAAESLLKISRSNN
;
A
#
# COMPACT_ATOMS: atom_id res chain seq x y z
N MET A 1 -36.18 -39.78 18.68
CA MET A 1 -37.59 -39.35 18.56
C MET A 1 -37.97 -38.82 19.93
N ILE A 2 -37.77 -37.53 20.22
CA ILE A 2 -38.87 -36.55 20.24
C ILE A 2 -38.25 -35.14 20.23
N PHE A 3 -38.57 -34.41 19.15
CA PHE A 3 -38.72 -32.95 19.03
C PHE A 3 -37.52 -32.06 19.43
N LYS A 4 -36.67 -31.56 18.51
CA LYS A 4 -37.01 -30.55 17.47
C LYS A 4 -38.05 -29.54 17.97
N PHE A 5 -37.72 -28.64 18.90
CA PHE A 5 -38.39 -27.34 19.07
C PHE A 5 -37.64 -26.34 20.00
N PHE A 6 -36.33 -26.16 19.83
CA PHE A 6 -35.62 -24.97 20.35
C PHE A 6 -34.78 -24.30 19.25
N PHE A 7 -35.36 -24.28 18.04
CA PHE A 7 -34.84 -23.57 16.87
C PHE A 7 -35.65 -22.29 16.56
N SER A 8 -36.45 -21.77 17.50
CA SER A 8 -37.28 -20.59 17.22
C SER A 8 -37.80 -19.90 18.48
N PHE A 9 -36.93 -19.35 19.33
CA PHE A 9 -37.32 -18.25 20.23
C PHE A 9 -36.13 -17.49 20.85
N PHE A 10 -35.27 -16.90 20.03
CA PHE A 10 -34.66 -15.58 20.30
C PHE A 10 -34.21 -14.99 18.97
N LEU A 11 -35.20 -14.88 18.08
CA LEU A 11 -35.28 -13.87 17.05
C LEU A 11 -35.47 -12.53 17.78
N PHE A 12 -34.74 -11.49 17.36
CA PHE A 12 -34.63 -10.16 18.01
C PHE A 12 -33.81 -10.21 19.32
N VAL A 13 -32.55 -9.80 19.37
CA VAL A 13 -32.06 -8.44 19.13
C VAL A 13 -30.62 -8.50 18.60
N ASN A 14 -30.46 -8.58 17.28
CA ASN A 14 -29.28 -8.00 16.63
C ASN A 14 -29.69 -6.58 16.25
N ILE A 15 -29.21 -5.60 16.99
CA ILE A 15 -29.31 -4.21 16.57
C ILE A 15 -28.47 -4.11 15.31
N PHE A 16 -29.18 -3.97 14.19
CA PHE A 16 -28.65 -3.55 12.92
C PHE A 16 -27.83 -2.27 13.13
N THR A 17 -26.50 -2.36 13.08
CA THR A 17 -25.71 -1.23 12.62
C THR A 17 -25.90 -1.15 11.11
N PHE A 18 -26.99 -0.49 10.70
CA PHE A 18 -27.02 0.11 9.38
C PHE A 18 -25.81 1.05 9.32
N ALA A 19 -24.84 0.73 8.46
CA ALA A 19 -23.99 1.76 7.89
C ALA A 19 -24.86 2.63 6.97
N GLN A 20 -25.74 3.45 7.56
CA GLN A 20 -26.26 4.61 6.89
C GLN A 20 -25.08 5.57 6.73
N ASN A 21 -24.60 5.67 5.51
CA ASN A 21 -23.75 6.77 5.09
C ASN A 21 -24.59 8.07 5.21
N GLN A 22 -24.68 8.64 6.41
CA GLN A 22 -25.35 9.92 6.67
C GLN A 22 -24.45 11.07 6.23
N VAL A 23 -24.13 11.16 4.94
CA VAL A 23 -23.55 12.38 4.35
C VAL A 23 -24.66 13.40 4.08
N LYS A 24 -25.56 13.58 5.05
CA LYS A 24 -26.37 14.79 5.15
C LYS A 24 -26.11 15.34 6.54
N SER A 25 -25.31 16.39 6.60
CA SER A 25 -25.09 17.16 7.82
C SER A 25 -26.44 17.47 8.48
N GLU A 26 -26.51 17.44 9.80
CA GLU A 26 -27.75 17.78 10.52
C GLU A 26 -28.27 19.19 10.19
N VAL A 27 -27.36 20.07 9.75
CA VAL A 27 -27.68 21.38 9.20
C VAL A 27 -28.63 21.26 8.00
N ILE A 28 -28.42 20.32 7.08
CA ILE A 28 -29.28 20.05 5.91
C ILE A 28 -30.64 19.43 6.33
N LYS A 29 -30.68 18.69 7.46
CA LYS A 29 -31.95 18.11 7.96
C LYS A 29 -32.90 19.19 8.49
N LYS A 30 -32.37 20.27 9.08
CA LYS A 30 -33.18 21.41 9.59
C LYS A 30 -33.41 22.50 8.54
N THR A 31 -32.44 22.72 7.66
CA THR A 31 -32.60 23.54 6.45
C THR A 31 -32.94 22.63 5.28
N GLY A 32 -34.14 22.06 5.29
CA GLY A 32 -34.65 21.44 4.07
C GLY A 32 -34.59 22.50 2.98
N LEU A 33 -33.62 22.41 2.07
CA LEU A 33 -33.68 23.11 0.80
C LEU A 33 -34.99 22.63 0.17
N SER A 34 -36.03 23.44 0.31
CA SER A 34 -37.23 23.30 -0.47
C SER A 34 -36.73 23.41 -1.90
N TYR A 35 -36.57 22.26 -2.56
CA TYR A 35 -36.56 22.23 -3.99
C TYR A 35 -37.93 22.77 -4.37
N ARG A 36 -38.04 24.09 -4.52
CA ARG A 36 -39.15 24.70 -5.21
C ARG A 36 -39.04 24.14 -6.61
N THR A 37 -39.78 23.07 -6.87
CA THR A 37 -40.09 22.68 -8.24
C THR A 37 -40.56 23.97 -8.91
N PRO A 38 -39.88 24.43 -9.97
CA PRO A 38 -40.27 25.67 -10.60
C PRO A 38 -41.74 25.57 -10.98
N LEU A 39 -42.53 26.62 -10.69
CA LEU A 39 -43.97 26.67 -11.00
C LEU A 39 -44.23 26.35 -12.49
N LEU A 40 -43.23 26.65 -13.33
CA LEU A 40 -43.14 26.21 -14.71
C LEU A 40 -42.18 25.03 -14.81
N LYS A 41 -42.71 23.83 -15.09
CA LYS A 41 -41.87 22.72 -15.55
C LYS A 41 -41.25 23.14 -16.88
N PRO A 42 -39.92 23.05 -17.06
CA PRO A 42 -39.32 23.34 -18.35
C PRO A 42 -39.94 22.42 -19.40
N LYS A 43 -40.27 22.97 -20.58
CA LYS A 43 -40.90 22.24 -21.69
C LYS A 43 -40.04 21.04 -22.15
N TYR A 44 -38.74 21.11 -21.93
CA TYR A 44 -37.76 20.09 -22.27
C TYR A 44 -36.95 19.68 -21.03
N PRO A 45 -36.56 18.40 -20.91
CA PRO A 45 -35.65 17.95 -19.85
C PRO A 45 -34.30 18.68 -19.95
N SER A 46 -33.58 18.79 -18.84
CA SER A 46 -32.20 19.31 -18.86
C SER A 46 -31.32 18.49 -19.81
N TYR A 47 -30.41 19.15 -20.54
CA TYR A 47 -29.52 18.49 -21.51
C TYR A 47 -28.84 17.23 -20.94
N ASN A 48 -28.25 17.33 -19.75
CA ASN A 48 -27.60 16.20 -19.08
C ASN A 48 -28.54 15.03 -18.79
N LEU A 49 -29.82 15.29 -18.53
CA LEU A 49 -30.82 14.25 -18.28
C LEU A 49 -31.23 13.55 -19.58
N ALA A 50 -31.42 14.33 -20.66
CA ALA A 50 -31.71 13.77 -21.97
C ALA A 50 -30.53 12.95 -22.51
N GLU A 51 -29.31 13.47 -22.34
CA GLU A 51 -28.08 12.81 -22.76
C GLU A 51 -27.85 11.50 -21.99
N THR A 52 -27.97 11.52 -20.67
CA THR A 52 -27.86 10.28 -19.86
C THR A 52 -28.94 9.28 -20.21
N PHE A 53 -30.17 9.71 -20.48
CA PHE A 53 -31.24 8.83 -20.95
C PHE A 53 -30.85 8.15 -22.28
N VAL A 54 -30.45 8.91 -23.30
CA VAL A 54 -30.01 8.36 -24.59
C VAL A 54 -28.82 7.42 -24.42
N LEU A 55 -27.85 7.78 -23.58
CA LEU A 55 -26.68 6.94 -23.29
C LEU A 55 -27.09 5.62 -22.62
N THR A 56 -28.02 5.66 -21.66
CA THR A 56 -28.51 4.44 -20.99
C THR A 56 -29.26 3.52 -21.96
N GLU A 57 -30.03 4.06 -22.89
CA GLU A 57 -30.71 3.26 -23.91
C GLU A 57 -29.70 2.60 -24.86
N LYS A 58 -28.66 3.32 -25.29
CA LYS A 58 -27.56 2.75 -26.09
C LYS A 58 -26.77 1.68 -25.32
N ALA A 59 -26.49 1.93 -24.05
CA ALA A 59 -25.78 0.97 -23.20
C ALA A 59 -26.58 -0.32 -22.99
N LYS A 60 -27.91 -0.22 -22.81
CA LYS A 60 -28.83 -1.36 -22.76
C LYS A 60 -28.94 -2.08 -24.10
N ALA A 61 -28.91 -1.35 -25.21
CA ALA A 61 -28.87 -1.94 -26.55
C ALA A 61 -27.56 -2.71 -26.82
N GLY A 62 -26.56 -2.56 -25.96
CA GLY A 62 -25.33 -3.33 -26.01
C GLY A 62 -24.20 -2.66 -26.78
N ASP A 63 -24.21 -1.35 -26.95
CA ASP A 63 -23.05 -0.64 -27.50
C ASP A 63 -21.89 -0.61 -26.47
N PRO A 64 -20.72 -1.21 -26.76
CA PRO A 64 -19.58 -1.23 -25.83
C PRO A 64 -19.10 0.17 -25.43
N PHE A 65 -19.13 1.13 -26.36
CA PHE A 65 -18.68 2.49 -26.08
C PHE A 65 -19.63 3.19 -25.12
N ALA A 66 -20.94 3.05 -25.35
CA ALA A 66 -21.95 3.59 -24.45
C ALA A 66 -21.90 2.94 -23.05
N GLN A 67 -21.64 1.63 -22.97
CA GLN A 67 -21.47 0.92 -21.70
C GLN A 67 -20.25 1.45 -20.93
N HIS A 68 -19.12 1.63 -21.60
CA HIS A 68 -17.90 2.20 -21.00
C HIS A 68 -18.10 3.64 -20.53
N GLU A 69 -18.68 4.49 -21.37
CA GLU A 69 -18.95 5.88 -21.04
C GLU A 69 -19.93 6.01 -19.87
N LEU A 70 -21.01 5.21 -19.86
CA LEU A 70 -21.98 5.21 -18.76
C LEU A 70 -21.31 4.80 -17.45
N GLY A 71 -20.43 3.79 -17.49
CA GLY A 71 -19.65 3.39 -16.33
C GLY A 71 -18.71 4.48 -15.82
N ILE A 72 -18.04 5.22 -16.72
CA ILE A 72 -17.23 6.39 -16.35
C ILE A 72 -18.08 7.48 -15.70
N ARG A 73 -19.28 7.76 -16.23
CA ARG A 73 -20.20 8.75 -15.64
C ARG A 73 -20.62 8.36 -14.23
N TYR A 74 -20.81 7.07 -13.94
CA TYR A 74 -21.07 6.58 -12.59
C TYR A 74 -19.87 6.72 -11.64
N ILE A 75 -18.64 6.64 -12.13
CA ILE A 75 -17.43 6.90 -11.32
C ILE A 75 -17.29 8.40 -11.02
N LEU A 76 -17.48 9.25 -12.04
CA LEU A 76 -17.27 10.70 -11.94
C LEU A 76 -18.46 11.46 -11.35
N GLY A 77 -19.65 10.86 -11.32
CA GLY A 77 -20.88 11.51 -10.87
C GLY A 77 -21.46 12.52 -11.87
N VAL A 78 -21.19 12.34 -13.17
CA VAL A 78 -21.62 13.28 -14.23
C VAL A 78 -23.01 12.90 -14.75
N GLY A 79 -24.02 13.67 -14.34
CA GLY A 79 -25.42 13.45 -14.77
C GLY A 79 -26.11 12.26 -14.09
N VAL A 80 -25.36 11.42 -13.37
CA VAL A 80 -25.85 10.33 -12.53
C VAL A 80 -25.17 10.40 -11.15
N PRO A 81 -25.82 9.98 -10.07
CA PRO A 81 -25.16 9.89 -8.76
C PRO A 81 -24.00 8.89 -8.82
N ILE A 82 -22.96 9.15 -8.02
CA ILE A 82 -21.79 8.27 -7.93
C ILE A 82 -22.22 6.89 -7.42
N ASP A 83 -21.86 5.86 -8.18
CA ASP A 83 -22.15 4.46 -7.84
C ASP A 83 -21.06 3.54 -8.42
N SER A 84 -20.12 3.13 -7.58
CA SER A 84 -18.98 2.31 -7.99
C SER A 84 -19.38 0.89 -8.40
N LEU A 85 -20.44 0.33 -7.81
CA LEU A 85 -20.93 -1.01 -8.16
C LEU A 85 -21.51 -1.01 -9.57
N ARG A 86 -22.39 -0.06 -9.88
CA ARG A 86 -22.96 0.08 -11.23
C ARG A 86 -21.89 0.43 -12.25
N ALA A 87 -20.93 1.27 -11.89
CA ALA A 87 -19.80 1.56 -12.76
C ALA A 87 -19.05 0.28 -13.17
N ALA A 88 -18.77 -0.58 -12.19
CA ALA A 88 -18.06 -1.83 -12.42
C ALA A 88 -18.85 -2.80 -13.29
N GLU A 89 -20.16 -2.90 -13.09
CA GLU A 89 -21.04 -3.71 -13.93
C GLU A 89 -21.00 -3.25 -15.38
N TRP A 90 -21.19 -1.95 -15.64
CA TRP A 90 -21.19 -1.41 -17.00
C TRP A 90 -19.83 -1.50 -17.69
N ILE A 91 -18.74 -1.18 -16.98
CA ILE A 91 -17.38 -1.31 -17.51
C ILE A 91 -17.03 -2.77 -17.74
N GLY A 92 -17.45 -3.69 -16.87
CA GLY A 92 -17.27 -5.13 -17.04
C GLY A 92 -18.00 -5.67 -18.26
N LEU A 93 -19.22 -5.19 -18.54
CA LEU A 93 -19.95 -5.52 -19.77
C LEU A 93 -19.20 -5.03 -21.02
N ALA A 94 -18.66 -3.81 -21.00
CA ALA A 94 -17.85 -3.30 -22.10
C ALA A 94 -16.52 -4.07 -22.27
N ALA A 95 -15.88 -4.43 -21.16
CA ALA A 95 -14.65 -5.23 -21.14
C ALA A 95 -14.87 -6.63 -21.73
N SER A 96 -16.01 -7.27 -21.43
CA SER A 96 -16.37 -8.57 -22.00
C SER A 96 -16.55 -8.57 -23.52
N LYS A 97 -16.75 -7.39 -24.13
CA LYS A 97 -16.78 -7.17 -25.59
C LYS A 97 -15.42 -6.80 -26.17
N ASN A 98 -14.35 -7.00 -25.40
CA ASN A 98 -12.96 -6.71 -25.77
C ASN A 98 -12.69 -5.24 -26.12
N LEU A 99 -13.46 -4.28 -25.58
CA LEU A 99 -13.15 -2.87 -25.76
C LEU A 99 -11.84 -2.53 -24.98
N PRO A 100 -10.77 -2.04 -25.64
CA PRO A 100 -9.46 -1.88 -24.99
C PRO A 100 -9.50 -0.92 -23.79
N ALA A 101 -10.20 0.22 -23.94
CA ALA A 101 -10.35 1.22 -22.88
C ALA A 101 -11.17 0.70 -21.69
N ALA A 102 -12.16 -0.17 -21.94
CA ALA A 102 -12.90 -0.81 -20.87
C ALA A 102 -12.08 -1.87 -20.15
N ASN A 103 -11.33 -2.70 -20.88
CA ASN A 103 -10.42 -3.68 -20.29
C ASN A 103 -9.37 -3.00 -19.39
N PHE A 104 -8.77 -1.89 -19.84
CA PHE A 104 -7.84 -1.12 -19.03
C PHE A 104 -8.49 -0.58 -17.75
N ASN A 105 -9.65 0.09 -17.87
CA ASN A 105 -10.34 0.64 -16.72
C ASN A 105 -10.86 -0.44 -15.76
N TYR A 106 -11.37 -1.55 -16.28
CA TYR A 106 -11.79 -2.69 -15.47
C TYR A 106 -10.60 -3.33 -14.73
N GLY A 107 -9.44 -3.40 -15.38
CA GLY A 107 -8.19 -3.79 -14.75
C GLY A 107 -7.84 -2.92 -13.54
N ILE A 108 -7.97 -1.60 -13.67
CA ILE A 108 -7.75 -0.65 -12.56
C ILE A 108 -8.78 -0.85 -11.44
N MET A 109 -10.05 -1.08 -11.79
CA MET A 109 -11.09 -1.33 -10.79
C MET A 109 -10.81 -2.61 -10.01
N LEU A 110 -10.36 -3.68 -10.68
CA LEU A 110 -9.99 -4.95 -10.05
C LEU A 110 -8.72 -4.87 -9.21
N SER A 111 -7.72 -4.09 -9.64
CA SER A 111 -6.46 -3.92 -8.88
C SER A 111 -6.66 -3.12 -7.60
N ASN A 112 -7.65 -2.23 -7.58
CA ASN A 112 -7.95 -1.34 -6.45
C ASN A 112 -9.17 -1.79 -5.63
N GLY A 113 -9.94 -2.78 -6.10
CA GLY A 113 -11.18 -3.22 -5.45
C GLY A 113 -12.32 -2.18 -5.50
N ILE A 114 -12.39 -1.39 -6.57
CA ILE A 114 -13.41 -0.34 -6.73
C ILE A 114 -14.67 -0.94 -7.34
N GLY A 115 -15.73 -1.11 -6.55
CA GLY A 115 -17.01 -1.64 -7.03
C GLY A 115 -16.97 -3.13 -7.44
N VAL A 116 -15.81 -3.78 -7.34
CA VAL A 116 -15.60 -5.21 -7.52
C VAL A 116 -14.69 -5.70 -6.41
N GLU A 117 -14.79 -6.97 -6.06
CA GLU A 117 -13.81 -7.63 -5.21
C GLU A 117 -12.40 -7.50 -5.80
N TRP A 118 -11.44 -7.18 -4.94
CA TRP A 118 -10.03 -7.06 -5.31
C TRP A 118 -9.52 -8.37 -5.92
N ASN A 119 -9.02 -8.31 -7.15
CA ASN A 119 -8.50 -9.48 -7.84
C ASN A 119 -7.37 -9.10 -8.83
N PRO A 120 -6.11 -9.12 -8.38
CA PRO A 120 -4.97 -8.71 -9.21
C PRO A 120 -4.71 -9.65 -10.39
N PHE A 121 -5.05 -10.94 -10.28
CA PHE A 121 -4.87 -11.90 -11.38
C PHE A 121 -5.87 -11.66 -12.52
N LYS A 122 -7.12 -11.33 -12.20
CA LYS A 122 -8.10 -10.89 -13.21
C LYS A 122 -7.70 -9.53 -13.78
N ALA A 123 -7.17 -8.62 -12.96
CA ALA A 123 -6.66 -7.33 -13.45
C ALA A 123 -5.57 -7.54 -14.51
N PHE A 124 -4.58 -8.40 -14.25
CA PHE A 124 -3.51 -8.73 -15.21
C PHE A 124 -4.08 -9.22 -16.55
N LYS A 125 -5.07 -10.12 -16.54
CA LYS A 125 -5.71 -10.61 -17.77
C LYS A 125 -6.35 -9.48 -18.58
N ASN A 126 -7.07 -8.57 -17.92
CA ASN A 126 -7.71 -7.44 -18.60
C ASN A 126 -6.67 -6.43 -19.13
N PHE A 127 -5.62 -6.13 -18.36
CA PHE A 127 -4.51 -5.29 -18.84
C PHE A 127 -3.81 -5.92 -20.03
N LYS A 128 -3.63 -7.24 -20.06
CA LYS A 128 -3.02 -7.94 -21.19
C LYS A 128 -3.85 -7.79 -22.47
N ILE A 129 -5.16 -7.94 -22.40
CA ILE A 129 -6.06 -7.73 -23.55
C ILE A 129 -5.95 -6.28 -24.07
N ALA A 130 -5.91 -5.30 -23.16
CA ALA A 130 -5.71 -3.89 -23.54
C ALA A 130 -4.33 -3.63 -24.16
N ALA A 131 -3.27 -4.27 -23.64
CA ALA A 131 -1.90 -4.15 -24.14
C ALA A 131 -1.73 -4.78 -25.52
N GLU A 132 -2.35 -5.94 -25.76
CA GLU A 132 -2.41 -6.63 -27.06
C GLU A 132 -3.17 -5.80 -28.10
N SER A 133 -4.19 -5.05 -27.68
CA SER A 133 -4.90 -4.09 -28.52
C SER A 133 -4.09 -2.83 -28.85
N GLY A 134 -2.87 -2.71 -28.30
CA GLY A 134 -1.95 -1.63 -28.61
C GLY A 134 -2.11 -0.37 -27.74
N MET A 135 -2.76 -0.44 -26.59
CA MET A 135 -2.81 0.70 -25.68
C MET A 135 -1.48 0.89 -24.96
N GLU A 136 -0.85 2.04 -25.12
CA GLU A 136 0.49 2.34 -24.58
C GLU A 136 0.54 2.28 -23.05
N GLN A 137 -0.50 2.75 -22.36
CA GLN A 137 -0.61 2.69 -20.90
C GLN A 137 -0.71 1.25 -20.41
N ALA A 138 -1.47 0.41 -21.12
CA ALA A 138 -1.62 -1.00 -20.77
C ALA A 138 -0.31 -1.78 -21.00
N GLN A 139 0.40 -1.49 -22.08
CA GLN A 139 1.72 -2.08 -22.38
C GLN A 139 2.74 -1.71 -21.29
N TYR A 140 2.73 -0.46 -20.83
CA TYR A 140 3.57 -0.02 -19.71
C TYR A 140 3.26 -0.79 -18.42
N ILE A 141 1.98 -0.89 -18.03
CA ILE A 141 1.55 -1.61 -16.83
C ILE A 141 1.95 -3.09 -16.90
N ILE A 142 1.75 -3.75 -18.04
CA ILE A 142 2.18 -5.15 -18.22
C ILE A 142 3.69 -5.28 -18.10
N GLY A 143 4.44 -4.33 -18.67
CA GLY A 143 5.89 -4.25 -18.50
C GLY A 143 6.30 -4.24 -17.02
N LEU A 144 5.68 -3.39 -16.21
CA LEU A 144 5.90 -3.33 -14.76
C LEU A 144 5.45 -4.61 -14.03
N MET A 145 4.33 -5.20 -14.41
CA MET A 145 3.86 -6.45 -13.77
C MET A 145 4.83 -7.62 -13.97
N TYR A 146 5.69 -7.58 -14.99
CA TYR A 146 6.76 -8.57 -15.21
C TYR A 146 8.08 -8.24 -14.48
N THR A 147 8.25 -7.02 -13.94
CA THR A 147 9.43 -6.68 -13.10
C THR A 147 9.25 -7.20 -11.68
N ASP A 148 8.00 -7.18 -11.21
CA ASP A 148 7.63 -7.47 -9.84
C ASP A 148 7.10 -8.90 -9.75
N ASN A 149 7.67 -9.71 -8.86
CA ASN A 149 7.26 -11.11 -8.67
C ASN A 149 5.95 -11.24 -7.85
N LEU A 150 5.02 -10.30 -8.02
CA LEU A 150 3.80 -10.17 -7.21
C LEU A 150 2.61 -10.90 -7.84
N ILE A 151 2.43 -10.75 -9.16
CA ILE A 151 1.24 -11.25 -9.88
C ILE A 151 1.63 -12.31 -10.91
N VAL A 152 2.77 -12.13 -11.56
CA VAL A 152 3.34 -13.05 -12.55
C VAL A 152 4.80 -13.29 -12.19
N ASN A 153 5.31 -14.45 -12.60
CA ASN A 153 6.74 -14.75 -12.45
C ASN A 153 7.57 -13.65 -13.10
N LYS A 154 8.53 -13.12 -12.34
CA LYS A 154 9.44 -12.09 -12.82
C LYS A 154 10.13 -12.54 -14.11
N ASN A 155 9.98 -11.75 -15.16
CA ASN A 155 10.66 -11.95 -16.44
C ASN A 155 11.05 -10.60 -17.04
N MET A 156 12.34 -10.26 -16.87
CA MET A 156 12.88 -8.97 -17.30
C MET A 156 12.91 -8.83 -18.83
N ILE A 157 13.06 -9.93 -19.57
CA ILE A 157 13.08 -9.91 -21.04
C ILE A 157 11.70 -9.47 -21.55
N THR A 158 10.64 -10.17 -21.11
CA THR A 158 9.27 -9.81 -21.50
C THR A 158 8.86 -8.43 -20.99
N SER A 159 9.34 -8.04 -19.80
CA SER A 159 9.11 -6.68 -19.28
C SER A 159 9.65 -5.61 -20.23
N VAL A 160 10.90 -5.75 -20.66
CA VAL A 160 11.55 -4.80 -21.57
C VAL A 160 10.87 -4.78 -22.94
N GLU A 161 10.45 -5.92 -23.48
CA GLU A 161 9.72 -5.97 -24.74
C GLU A 161 8.43 -5.15 -24.70
N TRP A 162 7.65 -5.29 -23.62
CA TRP A 162 6.41 -4.53 -23.44
C TRP A 162 6.67 -3.04 -23.20
N LEU A 163 7.71 -2.71 -22.43
CA LEU A 163 8.11 -1.32 -22.19
C LEU A 163 8.64 -0.65 -23.47
N LYS A 164 9.42 -1.36 -24.31
CA LYS A 164 9.86 -0.87 -25.63
C LYS A 164 8.65 -0.55 -26.50
N LYS A 165 7.66 -1.46 -26.60
CA LYS A 165 6.41 -1.24 -27.37
C LYS A 165 5.65 0.01 -26.92
N SER A 166 5.58 0.25 -25.60
CA SER A 166 4.96 1.45 -25.03
C SER A 166 5.77 2.72 -25.33
N ALA A 167 7.09 2.65 -25.18
CA ALA A 167 8.02 3.76 -25.47
C ALA A 167 8.03 4.16 -26.95
N ASP A 168 7.95 3.19 -27.87
CA ASP A 168 7.88 3.41 -29.32
C ASP A 168 6.63 4.20 -29.73
N LYS A 169 5.54 4.06 -28.96
CA LYS A 169 4.30 4.84 -29.11
C LYS A 169 4.36 6.23 -28.49
N GLY A 170 5.50 6.58 -27.90
CA GLY A 170 5.72 7.90 -27.32
C GLY A 170 5.38 8.03 -25.83
N PHE A 171 5.07 6.93 -25.13
CA PHE A 171 4.80 6.98 -23.70
C PHE A 171 6.09 7.32 -22.91
N GLU A 172 6.11 8.48 -22.25
CA GLU A 172 7.32 9.02 -21.64
C GLU A 172 7.76 8.24 -20.41
N GLU A 173 6.81 7.76 -19.60
CA GLU A 173 7.09 6.98 -18.40
C GLU A 173 7.74 5.65 -18.75
N ALA A 174 7.37 5.02 -19.87
CA ALA A 174 8.04 3.81 -20.35
C ALA A 174 9.51 4.08 -20.73
N LYS A 175 9.79 5.21 -21.39
CA LYS A 175 11.18 5.61 -21.73
C LYS A 175 12.02 5.82 -20.47
N LYS A 176 11.48 6.51 -19.46
CA LYS A 176 12.16 6.75 -18.18
C LYS A 176 12.55 5.43 -17.48
N VAL A 177 11.63 4.46 -17.45
CA VAL A 177 11.90 3.15 -16.84
C VAL A 177 12.96 2.38 -17.63
N LEU A 178 12.92 2.42 -18.97
CA LEU A 178 13.97 1.80 -19.79
C LEU A 178 15.35 2.42 -19.56
N ASP A 179 15.41 3.75 -19.37
CA ASP A 179 16.67 4.43 -19.06
C ASP A 179 17.17 4.11 -17.64
N GLU A 180 16.27 3.90 -16.69
CA GLU A 180 16.60 3.39 -15.35
C GLU A 180 17.15 1.95 -15.39
N PHE A 181 16.59 1.08 -16.23
CA PHE A 181 17.11 -0.27 -16.45
C PHE A 181 18.53 -0.28 -17.04
N LYS A 182 18.81 0.64 -17.97
CA LYS A 182 20.17 0.82 -18.50
C LYS A 182 21.14 1.31 -17.43
N LYS A 183 20.73 2.26 -16.59
CA LYS A 183 21.57 2.81 -15.49
C LYS A 183 21.87 1.78 -14.41
N SER A 184 20.93 0.87 -14.13
CA SER A 184 21.10 -0.19 -13.13
C SER A 184 21.96 -1.37 -13.62
N GLY A 185 22.49 -1.32 -14.85
CA GLY A 185 23.40 -2.34 -15.37
C GLY A 185 22.70 -3.66 -15.75
N ILE A 186 21.37 -3.64 -15.91
CA ILE A 186 20.64 -4.79 -16.44
C ILE A 186 20.96 -4.86 -17.93
N ASN A 187 22.00 -5.63 -18.28
CA ASN A 187 22.37 -5.91 -19.66
C ASN A 187 21.28 -6.80 -20.28
N ILE A 188 20.37 -6.17 -21.01
CA ILE A 188 19.35 -6.86 -21.79
C ILE A 188 20.00 -7.29 -23.10
N ASN A 189 20.86 -8.30 -23.01
CA ASN A 189 21.28 -9.03 -24.19
C ASN A 189 20.12 -9.96 -24.55
N GLU A 190 19.61 -9.82 -25.78
CA GLU A 190 18.48 -10.59 -26.33
C GLU A 190 18.76 -12.11 -26.41
N ASP A 191 19.97 -12.56 -26.05
CA ASP A 191 20.46 -13.94 -26.19
C ASP A 191 20.54 -14.78 -24.90
N SER A 192 20.18 -14.27 -23.71
CA SER A 192 20.09 -15.14 -22.52
C SER A 192 18.68 -15.72 -22.34
N LEU A 193 18.25 -16.55 -23.30
CA LEU A 193 17.17 -17.51 -23.09
C LEU A 193 17.69 -18.63 -22.18
N GLU A 194 17.52 -18.46 -20.87
CA GLU A 194 17.21 -19.59 -20.00
C GLU A 194 15.84 -19.34 -19.37
N THR A 195 14.82 -19.58 -20.19
CA THR A 195 13.56 -20.13 -19.69
C THR A 195 13.87 -21.45 -19.00
N LYS A 196 14.08 -21.43 -17.69
CA LYS A 196 13.72 -22.59 -16.87
C LYS A 196 12.20 -22.66 -16.83
N GLU A 197 11.63 -23.22 -17.90
CA GLU A 197 10.38 -23.94 -17.79
C GLU A 197 10.60 -25.01 -16.72
N VAL A 198 10.03 -24.80 -15.54
CA VAL A 198 9.90 -25.85 -14.54
C VAL A 198 8.76 -26.75 -15.00
N GLU A 199 9.02 -27.55 -16.02
CA GLU A 199 8.33 -28.83 -16.16
C GLU A 199 8.80 -29.72 -15.01
N GLN A 200 7.86 -30.11 -14.17
CA GLN A 200 8.06 -31.09 -13.12
C GLN A 200 8.43 -32.44 -13.73
N THR A 201 9.72 -32.69 -13.87
CA THR A 201 10.25 -34.06 -13.83
C THR A 201 11.45 -34.08 -12.88
N LEU A 202 11.39 -34.93 -11.86
CA LEU A 202 12.49 -35.21 -10.96
C LEU A 202 13.44 -36.22 -11.62
N PRO A 203 14.74 -35.90 -11.77
CA PRO A 203 15.77 -36.93 -11.74
C PRO A 203 16.82 -36.67 -10.65
N ALA A 204 17.41 -37.79 -10.23
CA ALA A 204 18.16 -37.99 -9.00
C ALA A 204 19.41 -37.11 -8.81
N ALA A 205 19.71 -36.90 -7.53
CA ALA A 205 20.85 -36.16 -6.99
C ALA A 205 22.19 -36.45 -7.67
N LYS A 206 22.93 -35.38 -7.99
CA LYS A 206 24.40 -35.36 -8.00
C LYS A 206 24.89 -34.10 -7.29
N THR A 207 25.44 -34.33 -6.10
CA THR A 207 26.20 -33.38 -5.29
C THR A 207 27.48 -32.97 -5.99
N LYS A 208 27.72 -31.66 -6.10
CA LYS A 208 29.07 -31.08 -6.19
C LYS A 208 29.12 -29.88 -5.25
N SER A 209 29.95 -30.01 -4.22
CA SER A 209 30.28 -28.95 -3.26
C SER A 209 31.05 -27.84 -3.97
N PHE A 210 30.57 -26.60 -3.83
CA PHE A 210 31.31 -25.40 -4.20
C PHE A 210 32.14 -24.94 -2.99
N THR A 211 33.46 -24.83 -3.16
CA THR A 211 34.37 -24.23 -2.17
C THR A 211 34.50 -22.73 -2.43
N LEU A 212 34.45 -21.95 -1.35
CA LEU A 212 34.27 -20.50 -1.32
C LEU A 212 35.61 -19.74 -1.41
N GLU A 213 36.59 -20.24 -2.15
CA GLU A 213 37.99 -19.77 -2.03
C GLU A 213 38.45 -18.79 -3.12
N GLU A 214 37.62 -18.44 -4.10
CA GLU A 214 38.04 -17.58 -5.24
C GLU A 214 37.44 -16.16 -5.27
N TYR A 215 36.76 -15.72 -4.21
CA TYR A 215 36.28 -14.33 -4.10
C TYR A 215 36.78 -13.67 -2.82
N ASN A 216 37.82 -12.85 -2.93
CA ASN A 216 38.12 -11.85 -1.90
C ASN A 216 37.14 -10.68 -2.07
N LEU A 217 36.04 -10.77 -1.33
CA LEU A 217 35.13 -9.66 -1.11
C LEU A 217 35.80 -8.71 -0.10
N ASP A 218 36.06 -7.46 -0.50
CA ASP A 218 36.40 -6.39 0.43
C ASP A 218 35.14 -6.03 1.24
N PHE A 219 34.88 -6.82 2.28
CA PHE A 219 33.95 -6.46 3.31
C PHE A 219 34.58 -5.35 4.14
N PHE A 220 33.90 -4.19 4.25
CA PHE A 220 34.16 -3.29 5.37
C PHE A 220 34.04 -4.12 6.65
N ASP A 221 35.11 -4.16 7.43
CA ASP A 221 35.17 -4.88 8.71
C ASP A 221 34.31 -4.10 9.71
N PHE A 222 32.99 -4.27 9.60
CA PHE A 222 32.02 -3.91 10.63
C PHE A 222 32.20 -4.91 11.76
N LYS A 223 33.32 -4.79 12.48
CA LYS A 223 33.40 -5.38 13.81
C LYS A 223 32.18 -4.88 14.58
N GLU A 224 31.42 -5.82 15.13
CA GLU A 224 30.40 -5.47 16.11
C GLU A 224 31.04 -4.52 17.11
N ASP A 225 30.39 -3.39 17.35
CA ASP A 225 30.87 -2.40 18.30
C ASP A 225 30.95 -3.10 19.66
N SER A 226 32.18 -3.48 20.04
CA SER A 226 32.44 -4.31 21.22
C SER A 226 32.55 -3.46 22.48
N LEU A 227 32.23 -2.17 22.38
CA LEU A 227 32.25 -1.25 23.49
C LEU A 227 31.19 -1.67 24.50
N THR A 228 31.65 -1.99 25.70
CA THR A 228 30.75 -2.17 26.83
C THR A 228 30.08 -0.84 27.19
N VAL A 229 28.89 -0.87 27.79
CA VAL A 229 28.14 0.34 28.19
C VAL A 229 28.98 1.29 29.05
N ASP A 230 29.96 0.77 29.79
CA ASP A 230 30.87 1.56 30.62
C ASP A 230 31.99 2.20 29.80
N GLU A 231 32.48 1.54 28.75
CA GLU A 231 33.44 2.11 27.79
C GLU A 231 32.76 3.16 26.92
N GLU A 232 31.53 2.93 26.46
CA GLU A 232 30.74 3.93 25.73
C GLU A 232 30.53 5.19 26.57
N LYS A 233 30.19 5.05 27.86
CA LYS A 233 30.08 6.17 28.79
C LYS A 233 31.42 6.86 29.02
N ALA A 234 32.53 6.13 29.10
CA ALA A 234 33.85 6.71 29.24
C ALA A 234 34.27 7.49 27.98
N TYR A 235 33.96 6.98 26.78
CA TYR A 235 34.17 7.68 25.51
C TYR A 235 33.29 8.91 25.39
N LEU A 236 32.00 8.82 25.71
CA LEU A 236 31.08 9.95 25.75
C LEU A 236 31.56 11.01 26.75
N ASN A 237 31.98 10.61 27.95
CA ASN A 237 32.54 11.53 28.93
C ASN A 237 33.84 12.14 28.44
N ASN A 238 34.72 11.39 27.76
CA ASN A 238 35.93 11.94 27.15
C ASN A 238 35.61 12.92 26.01
N ILE A 239 34.59 12.66 25.20
CA ILE A 239 34.13 13.57 24.13
C ILE A 239 33.53 14.84 24.75
N LEU A 240 32.73 14.69 25.80
CA LEU A 240 32.06 15.79 26.52
C LEU A 240 33.02 16.60 27.42
N THR A 241 34.12 16.00 27.88
CA THR A 241 35.17 16.67 28.67
C THR A 241 36.29 17.24 27.81
N SER A 242 36.54 16.65 26.62
CA SER A 242 37.39 17.26 25.61
C SER A 242 36.84 18.66 25.27
N LYS A 243 37.75 19.61 25.05
CA LYS A 243 37.46 21.05 24.84
C LYS A 243 36.72 21.35 23.52
N ASN A 244 35.69 20.59 23.18
CA ASN A 244 34.84 20.82 22.03
C ASN A 244 33.60 21.63 22.45
N ASP A 245 33.83 22.90 22.75
CA ASP A 245 32.77 23.86 23.09
C ASP A 245 31.80 24.09 21.92
N GLU A 246 32.24 23.87 20.67
CA GLU A 246 31.38 23.92 19.49
C GLU A 246 30.35 22.79 19.45
N LEU A 247 30.76 21.56 19.79
CA LEU A 247 29.84 20.41 19.81
C LEU A 247 28.78 20.58 20.90
N LYS A 248 29.15 21.14 22.05
CA LYS A 248 28.23 21.49 23.14
C LYS A 248 27.20 22.55 22.73
N LYS A 249 27.62 23.54 21.92
CA LYS A 249 26.71 24.57 21.36
C LYS A 249 25.78 24.01 20.31
N ILE A 250 26.26 23.17 19.38
CA ILE A 250 25.43 22.55 18.33
C ILE A 250 24.36 21.66 18.94
N LEU A 251 24.72 20.89 19.98
CA LEU A 251 23.82 19.98 20.67
C LEU A 251 22.99 20.66 21.77
N ASN A 252 23.26 21.94 22.06
CA ASN A 252 22.58 22.76 23.06
C ASN A 252 22.53 22.12 24.47
N ILE A 253 23.61 21.43 24.86
CA ILE A 253 23.68 20.70 26.13
C ILE A 253 24.23 21.62 27.23
N ASN A 254 23.35 22.14 28.08
CA ASN A 254 23.75 22.79 29.33
C ASN A 254 23.95 21.71 30.41
N THR A 255 25.20 21.44 30.77
CA THR A 255 25.64 20.30 31.59
C THR A 255 25.26 20.36 33.08
N SER A 256 24.24 21.10 33.49
CA SER A 256 23.93 21.25 34.92
C SER A 256 22.73 20.46 35.43
N GLU A 257 21.85 19.90 34.60
CA GLU A 257 20.64 19.24 35.12
C GLU A 257 20.24 18.01 34.29
N LEU A 258 20.95 16.89 34.51
CA LEU A 258 20.36 15.55 34.32
C LEU A 258 19.50 15.22 35.54
N THR A 259 18.51 16.07 35.82
CA THR A 259 17.41 15.77 36.72
C THR A 259 16.31 15.09 35.91
N ASN A 260 15.67 14.09 36.51
CA ASN A 260 14.61 13.25 35.95
C ASN A 260 13.33 13.99 35.48
N GLU A 261 13.38 15.29 35.26
CA GLU A 261 12.28 16.11 34.79
C GLU A 261 12.78 17.19 33.83
N ILE A 262 12.79 16.89 32.52
CA ILE A 262 12.72 17.94 31.49
C ILE A 262 11.64 17.57 30.48
N LYS A 263 10.63 18.44 30.43
CA LYS A 263 9.45 18.43 29.56
C LYS A 263 9.80 18.86 28.13
N ASP A 264 10.46 18.00 27.35
CA ASP A 264 10.40 18.15 25.89
C ASP A 264 9.17 17.44 25.34
N THR A 265 8.02 18.10 25.50
CA THR A 265 6.73 17.61 24.97
C THR A 265 6.72 17.54 23.43
N SER A 266 7.58 18.31 22.76
CA SER A 266 7.69 18.36 21.31
C SER A 266 8.32 17.07 20.73
N ALA A 267 9.46 16.63 21.27
CA ALA A 267 10.12 15.41 20.86
C ALA A 267 9.26 14.17 21.18
N LEU A 268 8.62 14.15 22.35
CA LEU A 268 7.69 13.10 22.74
C LEU A 268 6.48 13.05 21.78
N GLY A 269 5.91 14.21 21.45
CA GLY A 269 4.79 14.32 20.50
C GLY A 269 5.15 13.83 19.10
N LEU A 270 6.39 14.07 18.64
CA LEU A 270 6.87 13.54 17.36
C LEU A 270 7.04 12.01 17.39
N VAL A 271 7.58 11.47 18.48
CA VAL A 271 7.70 10.01 18.67
C VAL A 271 6.30 9.37 18.72
N ASP A 272 5.36 9.97 19.45
CA ASP A 272 3.99 9.48 19.54
C ASP A 272 3.26 9.57 18.19
N PHE A 273 3.45 10.65 17.44
CA PHE A 273 2.90 10.80 16.09
C PHE A 273 3.46 9.73 15.14
N ALA A 274 4.78 9.51 15.16
CA ALA A 274 5.43 8.50 14.33
C ALA A 274 5.06 7.06 14.75
N ALA A 275 4.92 6.81 16.04
CA ALA A 275 4.48 5.51 16.57
C ALA A 275 3.03 5.21 16.18
N ASN A 276 2.13 6.21 16.27
CA ASN A 276 0.75 6.10 15.81
C ASN A 276 0.66 5.92 14.28
N SER A 277 1.63 6.47 13.54
CA SER A 277 1.77 6.28 12.10
C SER A 277 2.37 4.92 11.71
N GLY A 278 2.82 4.12 12.68
CA GLY A 278 3.32 2.76 12.46
C GLY A 278 4.82 2.63 12.20
N SER A 279 5.65 3.63 12.53
CA SER A 279 7.10 3.46 12.45
C SER A 279 7.61 2.45 13.49
N PRO A 280 8.36 1.41 13.07
CA PRO A 280 8.86 0.38 14.00
C PRO A 280 9.90 0.94 14.99
N GLU A 281 10.73 1.89 14.57
CA GLU A 281 11.73 2.55 15.42
C GLU A 281 11.06 3.47 16.44
N ALA A 282 10.04 4.24 16.03
CA ALA A 282 9.30 5.11 16.93
C ALA A 282 8.54 4.30 18.00
N LEU A 283 7.97 3.15 17.61
CA LEU A 283 7.34 2.22 18.56
C LEU A 283 8.33 1.63 19.56
N LEU A 284 9.55 1.31 19.11
CA LEU A 284 10.64 0.83 19.98
C LEU A 284 11.10 1.92 20.97
N ILE A 285 11.26 3.16 20.50
CA ILE A 285 11.64 4.29 21.35
C ILE A 285 10.55 4.57 22.39
N SER A 286 9.28 4.62 21.96
CA SER A 286 8.12 4.78 22.86
C SER A 286 8.10 3.67 23.93
N ALA A 287 8.34 2.42 23.54
CA ALA A 287 8.39 1.29 24.46
C ALA A 287 9.52 1.43 25.51
N LYS A 288 10.71 1.88 25.11
CA LYS A 288 11.83 2.15 26.03
C LYS A 288 11.53 3.28 27.01
N LEU A 289 10.90 4.36 26.53
CA LEU A 289 10.50 5.48 27.40
C LEU A 289 9.51 5.04 28.48
N LEU A 290 8.54 4.21 28.12
CA LEU A 290 7.56 3.62 29.05
C LEU A 290 8.18 2.60 30.03
N GLU A 291 9.22 1.90 29.62
CA GLU A 291 9.97 0.96 30.45
C GLU A 291 10.79 1.71 31.52
N GLN A 292 11.49 2.77 31.11
CA GLN A 292 12.37 3.57 31.97
C GLN A 292 11.61 4.64 32.77
N GLY A 293 10.41 5.03 32.33
CA GLY A 293 9.61 6.09 32.96
C GLY A 293 10.13 7.50 32.66
N ILE A 294 10.79 7.70 31.51
CA ILE A 294 11.36 8.99 31.11
C ILE A 294 10.30 9.77 30.34
N GLY A 295 9.86 10.91 30.88
CA GLY A 295 8.84 11.78 30.26
C GLY A 295 7.41 11.23 30.23
N ILE A 296 7.23 9.91 30.37
CA ILE A 296 5.93 9.23 30.47
C ILE A 296 5.93 8.36 31.73
N LYS A 297 4.79 8.29 32.43
CA LYS A 297 4.63 7.39 33.57
C LYS A 297 4.97 5.95 33.17
N ARG A 298 5.86 5.31 33.94
CA ARG A 298 6.30 3.93 33.71
C ARG A 298 5.10 2.99 33.61
N ASN A 299 5.00 2.28 32.48
CA ASN A 299 3.93 1.30 32.23
C ASN A 299 4.47 0.12 31.41
N LEU A 300 4.81 -0.96 32.10
CA LEU A 300 5.44 -2.14 31.52
C LEU A 300 4.52 -2.91 30.56
N ILE A 301 3.20 -2.88 30.81
CA ILE A 301 2.23 -3.56 29.95
C ILE A 301 2.16 -2.86 28.58
N LEU A 302 2.09 -1.52 28.59
CA LEU A 302 2.05 -0.74 27.37
C LEU A 302 3.39 -0.76 26.63
N ALA A 303 4.51 -0.79 27.37
CA ALA A 303 5.84 -1.01 26.81
C ALA A 303 5.91 -2.36 26.07
N ALA A 304 5.51 -3.47 26.70
CA ALA A 304 5.50 -4.80 26.08
C ALA A 304 4.62 -4.85 24.82
N ALA A 305 3.46 -4.19 24.85
CA ALA A 305 2.59 -4.08 23.68
C ALA A 305 3.26 -3.34 22.51
N ASN A 306 3.96 -2.23 22.78
CA ASN A 306 4.68 -1.48 21.76
C ASN A 306 5.91 -2.23 21.23
N TYR A 307 6.63 -2.97 22.08
CA TYR A 307 7.71 -3.87 21.63
C TYR A 307 7.19 -4.97 20.69
N LEU A 308 6.05 -5.59 21.02
CA LEU A 308 5.42 -6.60 20.15
C LEU A 308 5.00 -6.01 18.79
N LYS A 309 4.43 -4.80 18.79
CA LYS A 309 4.08 -4.09 17.55
C LYS A 309 5.32 -3.76 16.72
N ALA A 310 6.36 -3.21 17.35
CA ALA A 310 7.62 -2.89 16.69
C ALA A 310 8.28 -4.12 16.06
N PHE A 311 8.27 -5.26 16.76
CA PHE A 311 8.80 -6.53 16.24
C PHE A 311 8.02 -7.01 15.01
N ARG A 312 6.68 -6.98 15.04
CA ARG A 312 5.84 -7.35 13.90
C ARG A 312 6.09 -6.46 12.67
N LEU A 313 6.45 -5.21 12.90
CA LEU A 313 6.74 -4.23 11.85
C LEU A 313 8.21 -4.23 11.39
N GLY A 314 9.03 -5.18 11.88
CA GLY A 314 10.38 -5.43 11.37
C GLY A 314 11.53 -4.95 12.26
N SER A 315 11.27 -4.38 13.44
CA SER A 315 12.35 -4.00 14.37
C SER A 315 12.80 -5.21 15.21
N PHE A 316 13.88 -5.86 14.80
CA PHE A 316 14.47 -7.01 15.49
C PHE A 316 14.93 -6.71 16.92
N LYS A 317 15.42 -5.49 17.18
CA LYS A 317 15.84 -5.03 18.53
C LYS A 317 14.71 -5.09 19.56
N ALA A 318 13.45 -5.02 19.11
CA ALA A 318 12.30 -5.06 20.00
C ALA A 318 12.09 -6.44 20.64
N ALA A 319 12.46 -7.54 19.95
CA ALA A 319 12.35 -8.88 20.49
C ALA A 319 13.31 -9.10 21.67
N GLU A 320 14.53 -8.58 21.58
CA GLU A 320 15.51 -8.66 22.67
C GLU A 320 15.06 -7.85 23.89
N SER A 321 14.59 -6.62 23.70
CA SER A 321 14.05 -5.79 24.78
C SER A 321 12.81 -6.40 25.44
N LEU A 322 11.91 -7.03 24.66
CA LEU A 322 10.77 -7.76 25.18
C LEU A 322 11.19 -8.95 26.06
N LEU A 323 12.20 -9.71 25.64
CA LEU A 323 12.74 -10.82 26.42
C LEU A 323 13.40 -10.34 27.71
N LYS A 324 14.11 -9.20 27.69
CA LYS A 324 14.70 -8.57 28.87
C LYS A 324 13.64 -8.20 29.91
N ILE A 325 12.54 -7.56 29.48
CA ILE A 325 11.41 -7.21 30.37
C ILE A 325 10.74 -8.45 30.97
N SER A 326 10.59 -9.52 30.19
CA SER A 326 10.02 -10.78 30.67
C SER A 326 10.90 -11.42 31.75
N ARG A 327 12.22 -11.35 31.59
CA ARG A 327 13.19 -11.91 32.55
C ARG A 327 13.37 -11.07 33.81
N SER A 328 13.20 -9.74 33.74
CA SER A 328 13.40 -8.84 34.89
C SER A 328 12.27 -8.87 35.92
N ASN A 329 11.15 -9.54 35.63
CA ASN A 329 9.95 -9.58 36.49
C ASN A 329 9.81 -10.89 37.29
N ASN A 330 10.87 -11.72 37.35
CA ASN A 330 10.96 -12.88 38.25
C ASN A 330 11.81 -12.57 39.48
#